data_AF-A0A2P4XNW3-F1
#
_entry.id   AF-A0A2P4XNW3-F1
#
_cell.length_a   1.000
_cell.length_b   1.000
_cell.length_c   1.000
_cell.angle_alpha   90.00
_cell.angle_beta   90.00
_cell.angle_gamma   90.00
#
_symmetry.space_group_name_H-M   'P 1'
#
loop_
_entity.id
_entity.type
_entity.pdbx_description
1 polymer ?
#
loop_
_entity_poly.entity_id
_entity_poly.type
_entity_poly.pdbx_seq_one_letter_code
_entity_poly.pdbx_strand_id
1 'polypeptide(L)'
;MGNGNHFATIGIAANASDKKTDKGSDSITELLDFVLDVYGIDAVAQLYFYVFDHAPINIAIGKKTCVPRIGCASYRMKLAMQVLMEEHLDLLENVQG
;
A
#
# COMPACT_ATOMS: atom_id res chain seq x y z
N MET A 1 -3.73 -36.52 -7.70
CA MET A 1 -3.96 -35.19 -8.34
C MET A 1 -3.77 -34.14 -7.27
N GLY A 2 -2.65 -33.42 -7.29
CA GLY A 2 -2.37 -32.39 -6.30
C GLY A 2 -3.10 -31.11 -6.69
N ASN A 3 -4.11 -30.71 -5.92
CA ASN A 3 -4.63 -29.35 -5.96
C ASN A 3 -3.54 -28.44 -5.39
N GLY A 4 -2.65 -27.95 -6.26
CA GLY A 4 -1.77 -26.84 -5.91
C GLY A 4 -2.66 -25.63 -5.65
N ASN A 5 -2.69 -25.17 -4.40
CA ASN A 5 -3.30 -23.88 -4.07
C ASN A 5 -2.52 -22.80 -4.83
N HIS A 6 -3.02 -22.41 -6.00
CA HIS A 6 -2.47 -21.29 -6.75
C HIS A 6 -2.79 -20.01 -5.98
N PHE A 7 -1.79 -19.46 -5.30
CA PHE A 7 -1.89 -18.16 -4.64
C PHE A 7 -1.68 -17.07 -5.69
N ALA A 8 -2.71 -16.27 -5.95
CA ALA A 8 -2.57 -15.08 -6.79
C ALA A 8 -1.96 -13.96 -5.96
N THR A 9 -0.71 -13.60 -6.27
CA THR A 9 -0.06 -12.41 -5.73
C THR A 9 -0.16 -11.30 -6.76
N ILE A 10 -0.92 -10.25 -6.46
CA ILE A 10 -0.98 -9.04 -7.29
C ILE A 10 -0.11 -7.97 -6.63
N GLY A 11 1.00 -7.63 -7.27
CA GLY A 11 1.85 -6.50 -6.90
C GLY A 11 1.56 -5.32 -7.83
N ILE A 12 1.07 -4.21 -7.27
CA ILE A 12 0.83 -2.97 -8.03
C ILE A 12 1.67 -1.87 -7.38
N ALA A 13 2.60 -1.33 -8.15
CA ALA A 13 3.35 -0.13 -7.78
C ALA A 13 2.77 1.03 -8.58
N ALA A 14 2.12 1.97 -7.89
CA ALA A 14 1.71 3.22 -8.50
C ALA A 14 2.93 4.13 -8.64
N ASN A 15 3.34 4.46 -9.85
CA ASN A 15 4.34 5.50 -10.08
C ASN A 15 3.65 6.85 -9.83
N ALA A 16 3.69 7.33 -8.59
CA ALA A 16 3.19 8.65 -8.26
C ALA A 16 4.02 9.71 -9.00
N SER A 17 3.49 10.25 -10.10
CA SER A 17 3.84 11.59 -10.53
C SER A 17 3.41 12.54 -9.40
N ASP A 18 4.30 13.42 -8.94
CA ASP A 18 4.18 14.30 -7.76
C ASP A 18 2.95 15.24 -7.73
N LYS A 19 2.00 15.11 -8.66
CA LYS A 19 0.77 15.87 -8.67
C LYS A 19 -0.31 15.16 -7.87
N LYS A 20 -0.59 15.70 -6.67
CA LYS A 20 -1.86 15.51 -5.95
C LYS A 20 -3.02 15.93 -6.86
N THR A 21 -3.53 14.99 -7.65
CA THR A 21 -4.79 15.14 -8.36
C THR A 21 -5.59 13.90 -8.06
N ASP A 22 -6.86 14.06 -7.68
CA ASP A 22 -7.78 12.94 -7.41
C ASP A 22 -7.84 11.92 -8.57
N LYS A 23 -7.45 12.35 -9.78
CA LYS A 23 -7.33 11.50 -10.98
C LYS A 23 -6.35 10.32 -10.83
N GLY A 24 -5.35 10.42 -9.96
CA GLY A 24 -4.42 9.31 -9.69
C GLY A 24 -5.08 8.16 -8.92
N SER A 25 -6.01 8.49 -8.01
CA SER A 25 -6.80 7.54 -7.20
C SER A 25 -7.72 6.67 -8.05
N ASP A 26 -8.50 7.33 -8.88
CA ASP A 26 -9.52 6.66 -9.68
C ASP A 26 -8.86 5.79 -10.76
N SER A 27 -7.79 6.28 -11.39
CA SER A 27 -7.05 5.52 -12.42
C SER A 27 -6.35 4.26 -11.89
N ILE A 28 -5.80 4.24 -10.67
CA ILE A 28 -5.24 3.00 -10.12
C ILE A 28 -6.34 2.00 -9.76
N THR A 29 -7.50 2.51 -9.32
CA THR A 29 -8.63 1.68 -8.92
C THR A 29 -9.26 1.03 -10.15
N GLU A 30 -9.37 1.77 -11.25
CA GLU A 30 -9.76 1.25 -12.57
C GLU A 30 -8.76 0.20 -13.09
N LEU A 31 -7.45 0.44 -12.92
CA LEU A 31 -6.42 -0.54 -13.29
C LEU A 31 -6.54 -1.84 -12.46
N LEU A 32 -6.81 -1.71 -11.17
CA LEU A 32 -7.07 -2.83 -10.28
C LEU A 32 -8.30 -3.62 -10.72
N ASP A 33 -9.42 -2.93 -10.93
CA ASP A 33 -10.67 -3.55 -11.37
C ASP A 33 -10.46 -4.26 -12.73
N PHE A 34 -9.71 -3.65 -13.66
CA PHE A 34 -9.35 -4.26 -14.94
C PHE A 34 -8.49 -5.52 -14.78
N VAL A 35 -7.43 -5.49 -13.96
CA VAL A 35 -6.57 -6.65 -13.74
C VAL A 35 -7.36 -7.79 -13.11
N LEU A 36 -8.19 -7.50 -12.11
CA LEU A 36 -9.06 -8.50 -11.48
C LEU A 36 -10.01 -9.15 -12.50
N ASP A 37 -10.63 -8.35 -13.36
CA ASP A 37 -11.54 -8.83 -14.40
C ASP A 37 -10.82 -9.68 -15.46
N VAL A 38 -9.69 -9.21 -15.98
CA VAL A 38 -8.87 -9.92 -16.98
C VAL A 38 -8.46 -11.30 -16.51
N TYR A 39 -8.13 -11.44 -15.22
CA TYR A 39 -7.70 -12.72 -14.65
C TYR A 39 -8.85 -13.50 -13.97
N GLY A 40 -10.08 -12.99 -13.97
CA GLY A 40 -11.22 -13.61 -13.30
C GLY A 40 -11.03 -13.80 -11.80
N ILE A 41 -10.29 -12.90 -11.15
CA ILE A 41 -9.94 -12.98 -9.74
C ILE A 41 -11.02 -12.26 -8.93
N ASP A 42 -11.76 -13.03 -8.13
CA ASP A 42 -12.63 -12.47 -7.10
C ASP A 42 -11.75 -11.97 -5.95
N ALA A 43 -11.65 -10.65 -5.80
CA ALA A 43 -10.77 -10.05 -4.81
C ALA A 43 -11.10 -10.49 -3.37
N VAL A 44 -12.37 -10.67 -3.02
CA VAL A 44 -12.79 -10.98 -1.65
C VAL A 44 -12.53 -12.44 -1.30
N ALA A 45 -12.73 -13.34 -2.26
CA ALA A 45 -12.58 -14.77 -2.08
C ALA A 45 -11.16 -15.28 -2.32
N GLN A 46 -10.36 -14.57 -3.13
CA GLN A 46 -9.07 -15.08 -3.62
C GLN A 46 -7.85 -14.25 -3.20
N LEU A 47 -8.00 -12.97 -2.84
CA LEU A 47 -6.87 -12.17 -2.31
C LEU A 47 -6.79 -12.26 -0.79
N TYR A 48 -5.64 -12.69 -0.29
CA TYR A 48 -5.37 -12.77 1.15
C TYR A 48 -4.86 -11.45 1.73
N PHE A 49 -4.01 -10.74 0.97
CA PHE A 49 -3.48 -9.43 1.37
C PHE A 49 -2.95 -8.65 0.18
N TYR A 50 -2.96 -7.32 0.29
CA TYR A 50 -2.17 -6.44 -0.56
C TYR A 50 -0.82 -6.11 0.07
N VAL A 51 0.22 -6.00 -0.74
CA VAL A 51 1.52 -5.44 -0.34
C VAL A 51 1.67 -4.09 -1.03
N PHE A 52 1.63 -3.02 -0.23
CA PHE A 52 1.62 -1.65 -0.74
C PHE A 52 2.71 -0.78 -0.10
N ASP A 53 3.22 0.19 -0.86
CA ASP A 53 3.92 1.33 -0.28
C ASP A 53 2.95 2.22 0.51
N HIS A 54 3.49 3.10 1.36
CA HIS A 54 2.63 3.99 2.14
C HIS A 54 2.21 5.20 1.31
N ALA A 55 1.18 5.01 0.49
CA ALA A 55 0.49 6.06 -0.25
C ALA A 55 -1.01 6.11 0.14
N PRO A 56 -1.64 7.30 0.24
CA PRO A 56 -3.07 7.44 0.60
C PRO A 56 -4.01 6.61 -0.28
N ILE A 57 -3.66 6.46 -1.56
CA ILE A 57 -4.39 5.69 -2.57
C ILE A 57 -4.50 4.19 -2.21
N ASN A 58 -3.42 3.62 -1.67
CA ASN A 58 -3.37 2.23 -1.22
C ASN A 58 -4.24 1.98 0.02
N ILE A 59 -4.54 3.05 0.77
CA ILE A 59 -5.52 3.02 1.86
C ILE A 59 -6.93 2.94 1.33
N ALA A 60 -7.26 3.72 0.29
CA ALA A 60 -8.57 3.69 -0.34
C ALA A 60 -8.87 2.31 -0.95
N ILE A 61 -7.90 1.69 -1.64
CA ILE A 61 -8.03 0.36 -2.24
C ILE A 61 -8.40 -0.71 -1.21
N GLY A 62 -7.65 -0.82 -0.11
CA GLY A 62 -7.95 -1.83 0.93
C GLY A 62 -9.30 -1.60 1.60
N LYS A 63 -9.74 -0.34 1.73
CA LYS A 63 -11.07 -0.02 2.23
C LYS A 63 -12.19 -0.44 1.26
N LYS A 64 -12.00 -0.23 -0.05
CA LYS A 64 -12.99 -0.59 -1.09
C LYS A 64 -13.17 -2.11 -1.20
N THR A 65 -12.08 -2.86 -1.09
CA THR A 65 -12.03 -4.30 -1.36
C THR A 65 -12.17 -5.18 -0.12
N CYS A 66 -12.08 -4.59 1.08
CA CYS A 66 -12.06 -5.31 2.36
C CYS A 66 -10.91 -6.32 2.54
N VAL A 67 -9.88 -6.26 1.69
CA VAL A 67 -8.71 -7.15 1.76
C VAL A 67 -7.65 -6.56 2.71
N PRO A 68 -7.05 -7.37 3.61
CA PRO A 68 -5.97 -6.94 4.50
C PRO A 68 -4.78 -6.32 3.76
N ARG A 69 -4.06 -5.39 4.42
CA ARG A 69 -2.90 -4.70 3.83
C ARG A 69 -1.65 -4.92 4.67
N ILE A 70 -0.56 -5.32 4.00
CA ILE A 70 0.79 -5.32 4.55
C ILE A 70 1.45 -4.00 4.13
N GLY A 71 1.63 -3.11 5.10
CA GLY A 71 2.28 -1.81 4.87
C GLY A 71 3.79 -1.91 4.69
N CYS A 72 4.35 -0.95 3.96
CA CYS A 72 5.79 -0.88 3.70
C CYS A 72 6.63 -0.78 4.99
N ALA A 73 7.67 -1.61 5.06
CA ALA A 73 8.59 -1.67 6.19
C ALA A 73 9.35 -0.35 6.40
N SER A 74 9.79 0.32 5.32
CA SER A 74 10.53 1.58 5.42
C SER A 74 9.68 2.71 6.00
N TYR A 75 8.40 2.78 5.64
CA TYR A 75 7.47 3.75 6.24
C TYR A 75 7.22 3.45 7.72
N ARG A 76 7.02 2.18 8.08
CA ARG A 76 6.88 1.78 9.50
C ARG A 76 8.14 2.11 10.31
N MET A 77 9.32 1.92 9.72
CA MET A 77 10.59 2.31 10.33
C MET A 77 10.68 3.83 10.51
N LYS A 78 10.31 4.63 9.50
CA LYS A 78 10.24 6.10 9.61
C LYS A 78 9.32 6.52 10.77
N LEU A 79 8.15 5.92 10.88
CA LEU A 79 7.19 6.26 11.95
C LEU A 79 7.73 5.87 13.33
N ALA A 80 8.32 4.67 13.46
CA ALA A 80 8.94 4.25 14.71
C ALA A 80 10.10 5.18 15.11
N MET A 81 10.88 5.62 14.13
CA MET A 81 11.96 6.57 14.35
C MET A 81 11.43 7.95 14.76
N GLN A 82 10.33 8.42 14.16
CA GLN A 82 9.69 9.68 14.58
C GLN A 82 9.23 9.64 16.03
N VAL A 83 8.59 8.54 16.45
CA VAL A 83 8.17 8.35 17.85
C VAL A 83 9.38 8.29 18.78
N LEU A 84 10.43 7.54 18.41
CA LEU A 84 11.67 7.46 19.19
C LEU A 84 12.37 8.83 19.32
N MET A 85 12.38 9.62 18.25
CA MET A 85 13.03 10.93 18.24
C MET A 85 12.20 12.02 18.91
N GLU A 86 10.89 11.82 19.12
CA GLU A 86 10.02 12.80 19.78
C GLU A 86 10.52 13.16 21.19
N GLU A 87 11.05 12.17 21.91
CA GLU A 87 11.64 12.35 23.26
C GLU A 87 13.03 13.00 23.25
N HIS A 88 13.62 13.20 22.07
CA HIS A 88 14.98 13.72 21.87
C HIS A 88 15.02 14.89 20.89
N LEU A 89 13.88 15.53 20.63
CA LEU A 89 13.75 16.67 19.71
C LEU A 89 14.65 17.84 20.14
N ASP A 90 14.78 18.06 21.45
CA ASP A 90 15.65 19.07 22.08
C ASP A 90 17.14 18.82 21.83
N LEU A 91 17.56 17.55 21.78
CA LEU A 91 18.94 17.17 21.45
C LEU A 91 19.24 17.36 19.95
N LEU A 92 18.23 17.21 19.10
CA LEU A 92 18.36 17.37 17.64
C LEU A 92 18.41 18.85 17.21
N GLU A 93 17.74 19.76 17.93
CA GLU A 93 17.86 21.21 17.68
C GLU A 93 19.31 21.71 17.80
N ASN A 94 20.11 21.08 18.67
CA ASN A 94 21.52 21.44 18.86
C ASN A 94 22.47 20.93 17.76
N VAL A 95 21.98 20.07 16.86
CA VAL A 95 22.76 19.49 15.75
C VAL A 95 22.46 20.20 14.42
N GLN A 96 21.33 20.91 14.30
CA GLN A 96 20.93 21.64 13.09
C GLN A 96 21.51 23.07 13.01
N GLY A 97 22.79 23.22 13.38
CA GLY A 97 23.54 24.45 13.14
C GLY A 97 23.78 24.74 11.66
#